data_AF-A0A950DCB7-F1
#
_entry.id   AF-A0A950DCB7-F1
#
_cell.length_a   1.000
_cell.length_b   1.000
_cell.length_c   1.000
_cell.angle_alpha   90.00
_cell.angle_beta   90.00
_cell.angle_gamma   90.00
#
_symmetry.space_group_name_H-M   'P 1'
#
loop_
_entity.id
_entity.type
_entity.pdbx_description
1 polymer ?
#
loop_
_entity_poly.entity_id
_entity_poly.type
_entity_poly.pdbx_seq_one_letter_code
_entity_poly.pdbx_strand_id
1 'polypeptide(L)'
;MPTTRACLNLANRLESHGESYFRFLTTPGIEPTNNLAEQAIRFVVIDRRITRGTRSQPGDRWCERIWTVMATCGRQGRSVFADLESAVTAWFHGAESPTLLPSE
;
A
#
# COMPACT_ATOMS: atom_id res chain seq x y z
N MET A 1 -23.57 18.88 21.72
CA MET A 1 -22.69 17.96 20.97
C MET A 1 -23.03 16.54 21.39
N PRO A 2 -23.21 15.59 20.46
CA PRO A 2 -23.51 14.20 20.81
C PRO A 2 -22.31 13.59 21.56
N THR A 3 -22.53 13.11 22.78
CA THR A 3 -21.51 12.62 23.72
C THR A 3 -21.20 11.13 23.59
N THR A 4 -21.67 10.48 22.54
CA THR A 4 -21.40 9.05 22.34
C THR A 4 -19.91 8.82 22.08
N ARG A 5 -19.41 7.66 22.51
CA ARG A 5 -18.00 7.29 22.28
C ARG A 5 -17.62 7.29 20.80
N ALA A 6 -18.55 6.96 19.91
CA ALA A 6 -18.35 7.02 18.47
C ALA A 6 -18.11 8.47 17.99
N CYS A 7 -18.91 9.43 18.47
CA CYS A 7 -18.74 10.85 18.14
C CYS A 7 -17.41 11.40 18.67
N LEU A 8 -17.03 11.03 19.90
CA LEU A 8 -15.74 11.43 20.48
C LEU A 8 -14.55 10.86 19.71
N ASN A 9 -14.61 9.58 19.31
CA ASN A 9 -13.57 8.96 18.49
C ASN A 9 -13.43 9.63 17.13
N LEU A 10 -14.55 9.98 16.49
CA LEU A 10 -14.54 10.68 15.21
C LEU A 10 -13.94 12.09 15.36
N ALA A 11 -14.35 12.83 16.39
CA ALA A 11 -13.82 14.16 16.68
C ALA A 11 -12.30 14.13 16.89
N ASN A 12 -11.81 13.23 17.75
CA ASN A 12 -10.37 13.06 17.99
C ASN A 12 -9.60 12.70 16.70
N ARG A 13 -10.20 11.88 15.82
CA ARG A 13 -9.58 11.50 14.55
C ARG A 13 -9.53 12.66 13.57
N LEU A 14 -10.57 13.50 13.53
CA LEU A 14 -10.59 14.72 12.72
C LEU A 14 -9.63 15.77 13.26
N GLU A 15 -9.48 15.92 14.57
CA GLU A 15 -8.46 16.80 15.17
C GLU A 15 -7.05 16.32 14.85
N SER A 16 -6.79 15.00 14.95
CA SER A 16 -5.45 14.43 14.78
C SER A 16 -5.03 14.33 13.31
N HIS A 17 -5.98 14.17 12.38
CA HIS A 17 -5.70 13.85 10.98
C HIS A 17 -6.47 14.70 9.98
N GLY A 18 -7.21 15.72 10.42
CA GLY A 18 -8.11 16.52 9.59
C GLY A 18 -7.43 17.13 8.37
N GLU A 19 -6.18 17.57 8.50
CA GLU A 19 -5.40 18.10 7.38
C GLU A 19 -5.30 17.09 6.22
N SER A 20 -5.10 15.80 6.52
CA SER A 20 -5.05 14.75 5.50
C SER A 20 -6.42 14.47 4.86
N TYR A 21 -7.50 14.53 5.66
CA TYR A 21 -8.87 14.36 5.17
C TYR A 21 -9.30 15.47 4.22
N PHE A 22 -8.86 16.71 4.48
CA PHE A 22 -9.27 17.90 3.76
C PHE A 22 -8.18 18.47 2.84
N ARG A 23 -7.12 17.71 2.55
CA ARG A 23 -5.99 18.16 1.73
C ARG A 23 -6.41 18.60 0.32
N PHE A 24 -7.50 18.04 -0.21
CA PHE A 24 -8.08 18.45 -1.49
C PHE A 24 -8.52 19.93 -1.52
N LEU A 25 -8.77 20.55 -0.36
CA LEU A 25 -9.12 21.98 -0.28
C LEU A 25 -7.92 22.89 -0.57
N THR A 26 -6.70 22.42 -0.30
CA THR A 26 -5.48 23.23 -0.37
C THR A 26 -4.50 22.76 -1.44
N THR A 27 -4.67 21.55 -1.97
CA THR A 27 -3.75 20.93 -2.94
C THR A 27 -4.48 20.65 -4.26
N PRO A 28 -4.26 21.47 -5.30
CA PRO A 28 -4.82 21.22 -6.63
C PRO A 28 -4.44 19.83 -7.17
N GLY A 29 -5.39 19.16 -7.83
CA GLY A 29 -5.19 17.84 -8.42
C GLY A 29 -5.43 16.65 -7.47
N ILE A 30 -5.78 16.90 -6.20
CA ILE A 30 -6.27 15.88 -5.29
C ILE A 30 -7.80 15.87 -5.30
N GLU A 31 -8.38 14.75 -5.68
CA GLU A 31 -9.83 14.55 -5.64
C GLU A 31 -10.34 14.47 -4.18
N PRO A 32 -11.57 14.95 -3.88
CA PRO A 32 -12.19 14.85 -2.56
C PRO A 32 -12.68 13.42 -2.24
N THR A 33 -11.99 12.39 -2.74
CA THR A 33 -12.38 10.99 -2.61
C THR A 33 -11.19 10.11 -2.25
N ASN A 34 -11.46 9.00 -1.55
CA ASN A 34 -10.45 8.01 -1.19
C ASN A 34 -10.23 6.95 -2.29
N ASN A 35 -10.84 7.11 -3.47
CA ASN A 35 -10.90 6.08 -4.51
C ASN A 35 -9.51 5.59 -4.93
N LEU A 36 -8.55 6.51 -5.08
CA LEU A 36 -7.18 6.17 -5.47
C LEU A 36 -6.51 5.26 -4.44
N ALA A 37 -6.61 5.59 -3.15
CA ALA A 37 -5.99 4.79 -2.10
C ALA A 37 -6.71 3.44 -1.93
N GLU A 38 -8.05 3.43 -1.99
CA GLU A 38 -8.85 2.20 -1.94
C GLU A 38 -8.51 1.27 -3.11
N GLN A 39 -8.42 1.80 -4.32
CA GLN A 39 -8.04 1.04 -5.50
C GLN A 39 -6.62 0.49 -5.38
N ALA A 40 -5.67 1.27 -4.84
CA ALA A 40 -4.29 0.84 -4.64
C ALA A 40 -4.17 -0.35 -3.67
N ILE A 41 -5.02 -0.44 -2.63
CA ILE A 41 -4.97 -1.54 -1.65
C ILE A 41 -5.96 -2.68 -1.94
N ARG A 42 -6.86 -2.52 -2.91
CA ARG A 42 -7.97 -3.45 -3.16
C ARG A 42 -7.51 -4.88 -3.39
N PHE A 43 -6.43 -5.07 -4.15
CA PHE A 43 -5.89 -6.41 -4.42
C PHE A 43 -5.41 -7.11 -3.14
N VAL A 44 -4.80 -6.36 -2.20
CA VAL A 44 -4.38 -6.88 -0.89
C VAL A 44 -5.58 -7.32 -0.06
N VAL A 45 -6.66 -6.53 -0.07
CA VAL A 45 -7.88 -6.85 0.67
C VAL A 45 -8.54 -8.12 0.11
N ILE A 46 -8.61 -8.24 -1.21
CA ILE A 46 -9.15 -9.43 -1.90
C ILE A 46 -8.29 -10.65 -1.58
N ASP A 47 -6.96 -10.54 -1.73
CA ASP A 47 -6.03 -11.63 -1.47
C ASP A 47 -6.13 -12.12 -0.02
N ARG A 48 -6.11 -11.21 0.96
CA ARG A 48 -6.31 -11.55 2.38
C ARG A 48 -7.65 -12.22 2.64
N ARG A 49 -8.71 -11.79 1.95
CA ARG A 49 -10.05 -12.39 2.11
C ARG A 49 -10.08 -13.84 1.59
N ILE A 50 -9.43 -14.12 0.47
CA ILE A 50 -9.38 -15.45 -0.17
C ILE A 50 -8.45 -16.39 0.62
N THR A 51 -7.24 -15.93 0.92
CA THR A 51 -6.20 -16.73 1.60
C THR A 51 -6.44 -16.89 3.10
N ARG A 52 -7.30 -16.03 3.69
CA ARG A 52 -7.47 -15.83 5.14
C ARG A 52 -6.20 -15.32 5.85
N GLY A 53 -5.24 -14.78 5.10
CA GLY A 53 -4.00 -14.21 5.62
C GLY A 53 -3.05 -15.26 6.21
N THR A 54 -2.02 -14.78 6.90
CA THR A 54 -1.02 -15.64 7.56
C THR A 54 -1.21 -15.63 9.08
N ARG A 55 -0.63 -16.63 9.76
CA ARG A 55 -0.66 -16.75 11.23
C ARG A 55 0.72 -16.62 11.86
N SER A 56 1.69 -16.10 11.12
CA SER A 56 3.07 -16.02 11.57
C SER A 56 3.71 -14.73 11.08
N GLN A 57 4.59 -14.15 11.92
CA GLN A 57 5.34 -12.96 11.55
C GLN A 57 6.14 -13.13 10.24
N PRO A 58 6.79 -14.28 9.95
CA PRO A 58 7.43 -14.49 8.66
C PRO A 58 6.45 -14.46 7.48
N GLY A 59 5.25 -15.02 7.65
CA GLY A 59 4.20 -14.97 6.63
C GLY A 59 3.72 -13.55 6.36
N ASP A 60 3.50 -12.77 7.42
CA ASP A 60 3.07 -11.38 7.28
C ASP A 60 4.14 -10.53 6.57
N ARG A 61 5.42 -10.76 6.90
CA ARG A 61 6.55 -10.11 6.21
C ARG A 61 6.65 -10.48 4.74
N TRP A 62 6.39 -11.75 4.40
CA TRP A 62 6.36 -12.18 3.02
C TRP A 62 5.24 -11.48 2.23
N CYS A 63 4.02 -11.51 2.77
CA CYS A 63 2.87 -10.85 2.17
C CYS A 63 3.07 -9.34 2.01
N GLU A 64 3.58 -8.66 3.05
CA GLU A 64 3.95 -7.24 3.01
C GLU A 64 4.88 -6.95 1.81
N ARG A 65 5.96 -7.71 1.66
CA ARG A 65 6.96 -7.50 0.60
C ARG A 65 6.42 -7.79 -0.79
N ILE A 66 5.75 -8.93 -1.01
CA ILE A 66 5.29 -9.31 -2.34
C ILE A 66 4.17 -8.38 -2.83
N TRP A 67 3.27 -7.93 -1.93
CA TRP A 67 2.27 -6.93 -2.28
C TRP A 67 2.90 -5.58 -2.61
N THR A 68 3.96 -5.15 -1.90
CA THR A 68 4.70 -3.93 -2.25
C THR A 68 5.33 -4.03 -3.64
N VAL A 69 5.97 -5.17 -3.97
CA VAL A 69 6.54 -5.40 -5.31
C VAL A 69 5.44 -5.29 -6.36
N MET A 70 4.34 -6.05 -6.21
CA MET A 70 3.25 -6.05 -7.17
C MET A 70 2.62 -4.67 -7.38
N ALA A 71 2.35 -3.94 -6.29
CA ALA A 71 1.79 -2.60 -6.36
C ALA A 71 2.74 -1.62 -7.07
N THR A 72 4.03 -1.67 -6.76
CA THR A 72 5.03 -0.77 -7.34
C THR A 72 5.25 -1.07 -8.82
N CYS A 73 5.44 -2.33 -9.21
CA CYS A 73 5.58 -2.73 -10.61
C CYS A 73 4.33 -2.36 -11.41
N GLY A 74 3.13 -2.64 -10.87
CA GLY A 74 1.86 -2.26 -11.51
C GLY A 74 1.73 -0.76 -11.74
N ARG A 75 2.13 0.08 -10.76
CA ARG A 75 2.13 1.55 -10.90
C ARG A 75 3.16 2.05 -11.92
N GLN A 76 4.27 1.36 -12.08
CA GLN A 76 5.34 1.70 -13.03
C GLN A 76 5.14 1.09 -14.43
N GLY A 77 4.11 0.26 -14.63
CA GLY A 77 3.92 -0.48 -15.88
C GLY A 77 4.98 -1.56 -16.12
N ARG A 78 5.65 -2.04 -15.07
CA ARG A 78 6.68 -3.10 -15.13
C ARG A 78 6.08 -4.48 -14.92
N SER A 79 6.72 -5.49 -15.51
CA SER A 79 6.37 -6.89 -15.28
C SER A 79 6.87 -7.34 -13.91
N VAL A 80 5.95 -7.66 -13.00
CA VAL A 80 6.26 -8.26 -11.69
C VAL A 80 7.12 -9.52 -11.85
N PHE A 81 6.79 -10.35 -12.85
CA PHE A 81 7.50 -11.61 -13.07
C PHE A 81 8.97 -11.35 -13.46
N ALA A 82 9.21 -10.42 -14.39
CA ALA A 82 10.57 -10.08 -14.82
C ALA A 82 11.40 -9.46 -13.68
N ASP A 83 10.76 -8.65 -12.82
CA ASP A 83 11.40 -8.09 -11.64
C ASP A 83 11.78 -9.16 -10.61
N LEU A 84 10.89 -10.13 -10.36
CA LEU A 84 11.18 -11.27 -9.47
C LEU A 84 12.26 -12.19 -10.04
N GLU A 85 12.21 -12.49 -11.33
CA GLU A 85 13.23 -13.27 -12.04
C GLU A 85 14.61 -12.60 -11.91
N SER A 86 14.68 -11.30 -12.16
CA SER A 86 15.92 -10.53 -12.03
C SER A 86 16.44 -10.53 -10.60
N ALA A 87 15.56 -10.37 -9.61
CA ALA A 87 15.95 -10.37 -8.19
C ALA A 87 16.47 -11.75 -7.72
N VAL A 88 15.79 -12.83 -8.12
CA VAL A 88 16.22 -14.20 -7.79
C VAL A 88 17.54 -14.53 -8.47
N THR A 89 17.69 -14.16 -9.74
CA THR A 89 18.92 -14.33 -10.51
C THR A 89 20.08 -13.59 -9.86
N ALA A 90 19.91 -12.31 -9.52
CA ALA A 90 20.93 -11.51 -8.84
C ALA A 90 21.36 -12.13 -7.51
N TRP A 91 20.41 -12.63 -6.72
CA TRP A 91 20.69 -13.30 -5.46
C TRP A 91 21.56 -14.56 -5.63
N PHE A 92 21.26 -15.41 -6.61
CA PHE A 92 22.06 -16.61 -6.90
C PHE A 92 23.47 -16.28 -7.40
N HIS A 93 23.65 -15.17 -8.08
CA HIS A 93 24.94 -14.71 -8.59
C HIS A 93 25.73 -13.84 -7.61
N GLY A 94 25.19 -13.54 -6.42
CA GLY A 94 25.80 -12.62 -5.46
C GLY A 94 25.90 -11.18 -5.99
N ALA A 95 25.07 -10.83 -6.97
CA ALA A 95 25.00 -9.50 -7.57
C ALA A 95 24.02 -8.59 -6.79
N GLU A 96 24.01 -7.31 -7.12
CA GLU A 96 23.07 -6.35 -6.54
C GLU A 96 21.64 -6.61 -7.04
N SER A 97 20.68 -6.59 -6.11
CA SER A 97 19.26 -6.76 -6.44
C SER A 97 18.72 -5.59 -7.27
N PRO A 98 17.80 -5.83 -8.23
CA PRO A 98 17.19 -4.77 -9.00
C PRO A 98 16.39 -3.82 -8.09
N THR A 99 16.46 -2.52 -8.39
CA THR A 99 15.71 -1.52 -7.63
C THR A 99 14.24 -1.46 -8.06
N LEU A 100 13.36 -1.31 -7.07
CA LEU A 100 11.94 -1.00 -7.27
C LEU A 100 11.69 0.51 -7.38
N LEU A 101 12.69 1.34 -7.07
CA LEU A 101 12.57 2.78 -7.21
C LEU A 101 12.63 3.16 -8.70
N PRO A 102 11.86 4.16 -9.16
CA PRO A 102 11.98 4.68 -10.51
C PRO A 102 13.40 5.18 -10.78
N SER A 103 13.88 5.02 -12.01
CA SER A 103 15.00 5.80 -12.53
C SER A 103 14.55 7.26 -12.60
N GLU A 104 15.38 8.19 -12.11
CA GLU A 104 15.08 9.64 -12.11
C GLU A 104 14.70 10.18 -13.50
#